data_AF-A0A1G5UQG9-F1
#
_entry.id   AF-A0A1G5UQG9-F1
#
_cell.length_a   1.000
_cell.length_b   1.000
_cell.length_c   1.000
_cell.angle_alpha   90.00
_cell.angle_beta   90.00
_cell.angle_gamma   90.00
#
_symmetry.space_group_name_H-M   'P 1'
#
loop_
_entity.id
_entity.type
_entity.pdbx_description
1 polymer ?
#
loop_
_entity_poly.entity_id
_entity_poly.type
_entity_poly.pdbx_seq_one_letter_code
_entity_poly.pdbx_strand_id
1 'polypeptide(L)'
;MSLDDQNGFRSYRHVRWTPDEGAPTQLTSVTQDPRGFLWVSGENGVFRLDGTSFDTIPSPPVPGAPFGKPREALALRSGDVWVFYLQSRRFAYYRGGMMHLLPQMEVL
;
A
#
# COMPACT_ATOMS: atom_id res chain seq x y z
N MET A 1 15.65 30.00 -19.86
CA MET A 1 15.88 28.63 -19.36
C MET A 1 14.82 27.76 -20.02
N SER A 2 15.17 27.08 -21.11
CA SER A 2 14.24 26.29 -21.95
C SER A 2 14.06 24.90 -21.33
N LEU A 3 12.82 24.48 -21.09
CA LEU A 3 12.46 23.10 -20.75
C LEU A 3 12.41 22.28 -22.04
N ASP A 4 13.57 22.01 -22.63
CA ASP A 4 13.70 20.97 -23.67
C ASP A 4 14.17 19.67 -23.00
N ASP A 5 13.26 18.96 -22.33
CA ASP A 5 13.48 17.55 -21.95
C ASP A 5 13.01 16.61 -23.08
N GLN A 6 13.61 16.79 -24.26
CA GLN A 6 13.46 15.87 -25.40
C GLN A 6 14.09 14.49 -25.13
N ASN A 7 14.66 14.28 -23.94
CA ASN A 7 15.27 13.02 -23.51
C ASN A 7 14.44 12.29 -22.44
N GLY A 8 13.15 12.67 -22.34
CA GLY A 8 12.18 12.26 -21.34
C GLY A 8 12.31 10.82 -20.86
N PHE A 9 12.38 10.65 -19.54
CA PHE A 9 12.43 9.39 -18.80
C PHE A 9 13.51 8.35 -19.19
N ARG A 10 14.25 8.52 -20.29
CA ARG A 10 15.23 7.56 -20.82
C ARG A 10 16.48 7.45 -19.96
N SER A 11 16.80 8.51 -19.22
CA SER A 11 17.89 8.54 -18.24
C SER A 11 17.55 7.80 -16.94
N TYR A 12 16.28 7.45 -16.71
CA TYR A 12 15.85 6.72 -15.54
C TYR A 12 15.90 5.22 -15.81
N ARG A 13 16.15 4.43 -14.77
CA ARG A 13 15.99 2.98 -14.83
C ARG A 13 14.51 2.65 -14.78
N HIS A 14 14.00 1.96 -15.79
CA HIS A 14 12.63 1.43 -15.80
C HIS A 14 12.69 -0.03 -15.35
N VAL A 15 11.93 -0.34 -14.30
CA VAL A 15 11.74 -1.72 -13.83
C VAL A 15 10.26 -2.02 -13.90
N ARG A 16 9.93 -3.21 -14.37
CA ARG A 16 8.56 -3.73 -14.43
C ARG A 16 8.51 -4.98 -13.58
N TRP A 17 7.42 -5.12 -12.85
CA TRP A 17 7.01 -6.39 -12.25
C TRP A 17 5.65 -6.79 -12.80
N THR A 18 5.46 -8.09 -12.97
CA THR A 18 4.24 -8.72 -13.47
C THR A 18 3.63 -9.61 -12.38
N PRO A 19 2.36 -10.05 -12.53
CA PRO A 19 1.76 -10.98 -11.58
C PRO A 19 2.55 -12.28 -11.40
N ASP A 20 3.19 -12.77 -12.46
CA ASP A 20 4.05 -13.95 -12.42
C ASP A 20 5.33 -13.73 -11.58
N GLU A 21 5.70 -12.46 -11.35
CA GLU A 21 6.81 -12.04 -10.48
C GLU A 21 6.31 -11.60 -9.09
N GLY A 22 5.05 -11.89 -8.76
CA GLY A 22 4.44 -11.59 -7.46
C GLY A 22 3.82 -10.19 -7.35
N ALA A 23 3.78 -9.41 -8.44
CA ALA A 23 3.18 -8.08 -8.40
C ALA A 23 1.64 -8.16 -8.26
N PRO A 24 1.03 -7.27 -7.47
CA PRO A 24 -0.42 -7.23 -7.36
C PRO A 24 -1.10 -6.67 -8.61
N THR A 25 -2.34 -7.07 -8.83
CA THR A 25 -3.20 -6.57 -9.90
C THR A 25 -4.15 -5.47 -9.39
N GLN A 26 -4.64 -4.65 -10.33
CA GLN A 26 -5.60 -3.56 -10.07
C GLN A 26 -5.20 -2.66 -8.89
N LEU A 27 -4.03 -2.05 -9.05
CA LEU A 27 -3.44 -1.12 -8.08
C LEU A 27 -4.37 0.08 -7.85
N THR A 28 -4.66 0.40 -6.59
CA THR A 28 -5.52 1.53 -6.20
C THR A 28 -4.74 2.65 -5.53
N SER A 29 -3.58 2.34 -4.92
CA SER A 29 -2.74 3.32 -4.23
C SER A 29 -1.30 2.83 -4.12
N VAL A 30 -0.36 3.76 -4.18
CA VAL A 30 1.06 3.55 -3.90
C VAL A 30 1.55 4.70 -3.00
N THR A 31 2.28 4.38 -1.94
CA THR A 31 2.95 5.36 -1.07
C THR A 31 4.32 4.83 -0.65
N GLN A 32 5.23 5.70 -0.22
CA GLN A 32 6.55 5.30 0.27
C GLN A 32 6.70 5.67 1.74
N ASP A 33 7.19 4.73 2.56
CA ASP A 33 7.51 5.03 3.95
C ASP A 33 8.91 5.66 4.12
N PRO A 34 9.23 6.26 5.28
CA PRO A 34 10.55 6.86 5.52
C PRO A 34 11.74 5.88 5.47
N ARG A 35 11.50 4.57 5.45
CA ARG A 35 12.54 3.54 5.32
C ARG A 35 12.78 3.16 3.87
N GLY A 36 12.00 3.70 2.94
CA GLY A 36 12.14 3.50 1.50
C GLY A 36 11.26 2.39 0.93
N PHE A 37 10.49 1.68 1.76
CA PHE A 37 9.57 0.65 1.26
C PHE A 37 8.39 1.29 0.52
N LEU A 38 8.02 0.70 -0.61
CA LEU A 38 6.78 1.04 -1.30
C LEU A 38 5.64 0.21 -0.72
N TRP A 39 4.55 0.88 -0.39
CA TRP A 39 3.31 0.30 0.10
C TRP A 39 2.26 0.42 -0.99
N VAL A 40 1.68 -0.71 -1.35
CA VAL A 40 0.85 -0.85 -2.54
C VAL A 40 -0.48 -1.48 -2.14
N SER A 41 -1.58 -0.77 -2.43
CA SER A 41 -2.93 -1.35 -2.34
C SER A 41 -3.31 -1.91 -3.70
N GLY A 42 -3.69 -3.19 -3.74
CA GLY A 42 -4.18 -3.87 -4.93
C GLY A 42 -5.49 -4.59 -4.67
N GLU A 43 -5.97 -5.31 -5.69
CA GLU A 43 -7.27 -6.00 -5.61
C GLU A 43 -7.38 -6.95 -4.42
N ASN A 44 -6.30 -7.68 -4.15
CA ASN A 44 -6.29 -8.82 -3.23
C ASN A 44 -5.58 -8.53 -1.91
N GLY A 45 -5.15 -7.29 -1.65
CA GLY A 45 -4.49 -6.98 -0.39
C GLY A 45 -3.57 -5.76 -0.44
N VAL A 46 -2.84 -5.62 0.67
CA VAL A 46 -1.78 -4.63 0.84
C VAL A 46 -0.45 -5.35 0.66
N PHE A 47 0.43 -4.76 -0.13
CA PHE A 47 1.73 -5.32 -0.47
C PHE A 47 2.82 -4.34 -0.10
N ARG A 48 3.97 -4.85 0.35
CA ARG A 48 5.17 -4.06 0.60
C ARG A 48 6.25 -4.47 -0.39
N LEU A 49 6.84 -3.52 -1.09
CA LEU A 49 7.93 -3.73 -2.03
C LEU A 49 9.22 -3.11 -1.48
N ASP A 50 10.27 -3.92 -1.40
CA ASP A 50 11.61 -3.53 -0.94
C ASP A 50 12.54 -3.02 -2.06
N GLY A 51 12.03 -2.98 -3.28
CA GLY A 51 12.79 -2.66 -4.50
C GLY A 51 13.18 -3.89 -5.32
N THR A 52 12.96 -5.09 -4.78
CA THR A 52 13.27 -6.37 -5.44
C THR A 52 12.11 -7.36 -5.42
N SER A 53 11.34 -7.40 -4.32
CA SER A 53 10.28 -8.40 -4.11
C SER A 53 9.07 -7.82 -3.38
N PHE A 54 7.91 -8.44 -3.56
CA PHE A 54 6.66 -8.08 -2.89
C PHE A 54 6.38 -9.02 -1.72
N ASP A 55 6.14 -8.44 -0.55
CA ASP A 55 5.57 -9.11 0.61
C ASP A 55 4.06 -8.82 0.70
N THR A 56 3.24 -9.85 0.81
CA THR A 56 1.81 -9.68 1.15
C THR A 56 1.68 -9.38 2.63
N ILE A 57 0.99 -8.28 2.96
CA ILE A 57 0.71 -7.88 4.34
C ILE A 57 -0.68 -8.41 4.72
N PRO A 58 -0.76 -9.34 5.68
CA PRO A 58 -2.05 -9.87 6.11
C PRO A 58 -2.97 -8.77 6.64
N SER A 59 -4.23 -8.81 6.23
CA SER A 59 -5.26 -7.96 6.83
C SER A 59 -5.52 -8.39 8.28
N PRO A 60 -5.90 -7.46 9.17
CA PRO A 60 -6.22 -7.82 10.55
C PRO A 60 -7.46 -8.71 10.58
N PRO A 61 -7.61 -9.58 11.59
CA PRO A 61 -8.85 -10.31 11.81
C PRO A 61 -9.98 -9.31 12.12
N VAL A 62 -11.17 -9.58 11.57
CA VAL A 62 -12.38 -8.79 11.81
C VAL A 62 -13.48 -9.71 12.29
N PRO A 63 -14.08 -9.48 13.46
CA PRO A 63 -15.24 -10.25 13.90
C PRO A 63 -16.42 -10.08 12.93
N GLY A 64 -16.96 -11.19 12.44
CA GLY A 64 -18.25 -11.24 11.75
C GLY A 64 -18.32 -10.74 10.30
N ALA A 65 -17.21 -10.31 9.68
CA ALA A 65 -17.22 -9.86 8.29
C ALA A 65 -15.83 -9.91 7.63
N PRO A 66 -15.75 -10.02 6.27
CA PRO A 66 -14.50 -9.80 5.55
C PRO A 66 -14.11 -8.31 5.61
N PHE A 67 -12.82 -8.02 5.74
CA PHE A 67 -12.33 -6.64 5.86
C PHE A 67 -12.52 -5.82 4.57
N GLY A 68 -12.47 -6.49 3.42
CA GLY A 68 -12.67 -5.90 2.10
C GLY A 68 -11.37 -5.62 1.34
N LYS A 69 -11.51 -4.96 0.19
CA LYS A 69 -10.42 -4.51 -0.67
C LYS A 69 -9.81 -3.22 -0.11
N PRO A 70 -8.48 -3.14 0.06
CA PRO A 70 -7.81 -1.91 0.42
C PRO A 70 -7.89 -0.92 -0.74
N ARG A 71 -7.98 0.37 -0.43
CA ARG A 71 -8.16 1.42 -1.44
C ARG A 71 -7.10 2.51 -1.39
N GLU A 72 -6.77 2.97 -0.20
CA GLU A 72 -5.83 4.09 -0.03
C GLU A 72 -4.86 3.74 1.09
N ALA A 73 -3.56 3.97 0.83
CA ALA A 73 -2.49 3.80 1.79
C ALA A 73 -1.78 5.14 2.03
N LEU A 74 -1.54 5.46 3.30
CA LEU A 74 -0.84 6.67 3.73
C LEU A 74 0.30 6.29 4.67
N ALA A 75 1.54 6.54 4.25
CA ALA A 75 2.70 6.40 5.10
C ALA A 75 2.90 7.65 5.97
N LEU A 76 3.09 7.44 7.27
CA LEU A 76 3.39 8.50 8.23
C LEU A 76 4.90 8.63 8.43
N ARG A 77 5.35 9.80 8.90
CA ARG A 77 6.76 10.02 9.26
C ARG A 77 7.27 9.09 10.37
N SER A 78 6.38 8.52 11.18
CA SER A 78 6.73 7.49 12.17
C SER A 78 7.15 6.16 11.54
N GLY A 79 6.82 5.93 10.27
CA GLY A 79 6.93 4.64 9.60
C GLY A 79 5.70 3.76 9.75
N ASP A 80 4.64 4.24 10.40
CA ASP A 80 3.34 3.55 10.35
C ASP A 80 2.69 3.78 9.00
N VAL A 81 1.92 2.80 8.53
CA VAL A 81 1.16 2.92 7.28
C VAL A 81 -0.30 2.69 7.53
N TRP A 82 -1.13 3.68 7.24
CA TRP A 82 -2.57 3.62 7.39
C TRP A 82 -3.20 3.16 6.09
N VAL A 83 -4.20 2.30 6.18
CA VAL A 83 -4.93 1.77 5.02
C VAL A 83 -6.43 1.87 5.23
N PHE A 84 -7.12 2.43 4.25
CA PHE A 84 -8.58 2.45 4.20
C PHE A 84 -9.13 1.25 3.41
N TYR A 85 -10.16 0.61 3.94
CA TYR A 85 -10.84 -0.54 3.34
C TYR A 85 -12.27 -0.19 2.95
N LEU A 86 -12.60 -0.34 1.66
CA LEU A 86 -13.81 0.24 1.08
C LEU A 86 -15.10 -0.43 1.59
N GLN A 87 -15.14 -1.76 1.65
CA GLN A 87 -16.35 -2.51 2.00
C GLN A 87 -16.68 -2.39 3.48
N SER A 88 -15.68 -2.52 4.36
CA SER A 88 -15.88 -2.35 5.80
C SER A 88 -16.01 -0.89 6.22
N ARG A 89 -15.55 0.05 5.38
CA ARG A 89 -15.41 1.49 5.70
C ARG A 89 -14.55 1.73 6.94
N ARG A 90 -13.58 0.85 7.18
CA ARG A 90 -12.68 0.91 8.32
C ARG A 90 -11.27 1.27 7.89
N PHE A 91 -10.50 1.72 8.86
CA PHE A 91 -9.07 1.90 8.73
C PHE A 91 -8.34 0.81 9.50
N ALA A 92 -7.17 0.43 9.00
CA ALA A 92 -6.16 -0.29 9.76
C ALA A 92 -4.84 0.46 9.65
N TYR A 93 -3.91 0.16 10.57
CA TYR A 93 -2.54 0.66 10.48
C TYR A 93 -1.55 -0.48 10.62
N TYR A 94 -0.52 -0.46 9.79
CA TYR A 94 0.63 -1.33 9.91
C TYR A 94 1.63 -0.73 10.89
N ARG A 95 2.03 -1.53 11.88
CA ARG A 95 3.09 -1.19 12.84
C ARG A 95 3.77 -2.46 13.34
N GLY A 96 5.10 -2.45 13.37
CA GLY A 96 5.89 -3.51 13.98
C GLY A 96 5.70 -4.89 13.32
N GLY A 97 5.50 -4.94 12.00
CA GLY A 97 5.34 -6.22 11.29
C GLY A 97 3.89 -6.64 11.05
N MET A 98 2.91 -5.97 11.67
CA MET A 98 1.53 -6.43 11.68
C MET A 98 0.55 -5.30 11.35
N MET A 99 -0.55 -5.65 10.69
CA MET A 99 -1.69 -4.78 10.47
C MET A 99 -2.65 -4.84 11.66
N HIS A 100 -3.00 -3.68 12.20
CA HIS A 100 -3.87 -3.53 13.36
C HIS A 100 -5.15 -2.82 12.95
N LEU A 101 -6.30 -3.39 13.30
CA LEU A 101 -7.59 -2.77 13.08
C LEU A 101 -7.72 -1.52 13.97
N LEU A 102 -8.15 -0.39 13.39
CA LEU A 102 -8.55 0.73 14.22
C LEU A 102 -9.93 0.46 14.83
N PRO A 103 -10.09 0.65 16.15
CA PRO A 103 -11.39 0.49 16.80
C PRO A 103 -12.37 1.49 16.20
N GLN A 104 -13.62 1.05 16.01
CA GLN A 104 -14.68 1.93 15.58
C GLN A 104 -15.01 2.86 16.76
N MET A 105 -14.85 4.17 16.56
CA MET A 105 -15.29 5.15 17.54
C MET A 105 -16.82 5.09 17.57
N GLU A 106 -17.39 4.65 18.68
CA GLU A 106 -18.82 4.84 18.94
C GLU A 106 -19.02 6.35 19.17
N VAL A 107 -19.82 6.97 18.31
CA VAL A 107 -20.27 8.34 18.54
C VAL A 107 -21.31 8.24 19.65
N LEU A 108 -21.01 8.84 20.82
CA LEU A 108 -21.96 9.00 21.92
C LEU A 108 -23.13 9.92 21.53
#